data_AF-A0A1H2XNQ3-F1
#
_entry.id   AF-A0A1H2XNQ3-F1
#
_cell.length_a   1.000
_cell.length_b   1.000
_cell.length_c   1.000
_cell.angle_alpha   90.00
_cell.angle_beta   90.00
_cell.angle_gamma   90.00
#
_symmetry.space_group_name_H-M   'P 1'
#
loop_
_entity.id
_entity.type
_entity.pdbx_description
1 polymer ?
#
loop_
_entity_poly.entity_id
_entity_poly.type
_entity_poly.pdbx_seq_one_letter_code
_entity_poly.pdbx_strand_id
1 'polypeptide(L)'
;MSNQGIYPKLINLFNLLLTLLFVYTAASKLIHLDTFQTRLERMPYVSSYATLISWSVPFLELVISGLLWFPKYRLLALYSSLVLLGVFTSYIIIILTYSDSVPCTCGGIISTLGWRDHILFNTAFMLMSLLGIIWSNKHYNIQAHQKTT
;
A
#
# COMPACT_ATOMS: atom_id res chain seq x y z
N MET A 1 -11.50 -24.95 -20.05
CA MET A 1 -11.56 -23.86 -21.06
C MET A 1 -12.53 -22.81 -20.51
N SER A 2 -12.14 -21.69 -19.90
CA SER A 2 -11.90 -20.41 -20.59
C SER A 2 -11.21 -19.33 -19.72
N ASN A 3 -10.58 -19.67 -18.59
CA ASN A 3 -10.17 -18.64 -17.61
C ASN A 3 -8.81 -17.96 -17.90
N GLN A 4 -8.05 -18.40 -18.92
CA GLN A 4 -6.71 -17.91 -19.24
C GLN A 4 -6.66 -16.42 -19.67
N GLY A 5 -7.78 -15.85 -20.15
CA GLY A 5 -7.85 -14.44 -20.59
C GLY A 5 -8.30 -13.43 -19.51
N ILE A 6 -8.91 -13.89 -18.42
CA ILE A 6 -9.50 -13.00 -17.40
C ILE A 6 -8.48 -12.64 -16.33
N TYR A 7 -7.66 -13.59 -15.88
CA TYR A 7 -6.62 -13.35 -14.89
C TYR A 7 -5.62 -12.25 -15.27
N PRO A 8 -5.00 -12.21 -16.48
CA PRO A 8 -4.07 -11.13 -16.81
C PRO A 8 -4.73 -9.75 -16.79
N LYS A 9 -6.00 -9.65 -17.17
CA LYS A 9 -6.78 -8.40 -17.08
C LYS A 9 -7.03 -8.00 -15.62
N LEU A 10 -7.40 -8.95 -14.76
CA LEU A 10 -7.62 -8.71 -13.33
C LEU A 10 -6.34 -8.25 -12.62
N ILE A 11 -5.21 -8.92 -12.86
CA ILE A 11 -3.95 -8.51 -12.22
C ILE A 11 -3.58 -7.09 -12.71
N ASN A 12 -3.80 -6.76 -14.00
CA ASN A 12 -3.52 -5.42 -14.51
C ASN A 12 -4.42 -4.36 -13.88
N LEU A 13 -5.70 -4.68 -13.67
CA LEU A 13 -6.62 -3.83 -12.94
C LEU A 13 -6.15 -3.61 -11.48
N PHE A 14 -5.70 -4.67 -10.79
CA PHE A 14 -5.19 -4.55 -9.42
C PHE A 14 -3.93 -3.69 -9.35
N ASN A 15 -2.98 -3.89 -10.27
CA ASN A 15 -1.79 -3.04 -10.36
C ASN A 15 -2.16 -1.58 -10.60
N LEU A 16 -3.11 -1.31 -11.48
CA LEU A 16 -3.56 0.05 -11.78
C LEU A 16 -4.17 0.71 -10.54
N LEU A 17 -5.06 0.00 -9.83
CA LEU A 17 -5.70 0.51 -8.61
C LEU A 17 -4.69 0.75 -7.49
N LEU A 18 -3.73 -0.17 -7.28
CA LEU A 18 -2.64 0.03 -6.32
C LEU A 18 -1.75 1.22 -6.71
N THR A 19 -1.44 1.38 -8.00
CA THR A 19 -0.63 2.52 -8.49
C THR A 19 -1.36 3.82 -8.21
N LEU A 20 -2.64 3.94 -8.58
CA LEU A 20 -3.44 5.13 -8.34
C LEU A 20 -3.51 5.47 -6.85
N LEU A 21 -3.69 4.45 -6.00
CA LEU A 21 -3.67 4.62 -4.55
C LEU A 21 -2.33 5.19 -4.08
N PHE A 22 -1.21 4.54 -4.39
CA PHE A 22 0.11 4.97 -3.91
C PHE A 22 0.53 6.34 -4.43
N VAL A 23 0.23 6.64 -5.71
CA VAL A 23 0.52 7.96 -6.27
C VAL A 23 -0.32 9.04 -5.58
N TYR A 24 -1.61 8.78 -5.37
CA TYR A 24 -2.51 9.71 -4.70
C TYR A 24 -2.08 9.96 -3.24
N THR A 25 -1.76 8.90 -2.50
CA THR A 25 -1.34 9.02 -1.10
C THR A 25 0.01 9.69 -0.97
N ALA A 26 0.98 9.39 -1.86
CA ALA A 26 2.28 10.04 -1.87
C ALA A 26 2.18 11.52 -2.23
N ALA A 27 1.45 11.85 -3.30
CA ALA A 27 1.27 13.24 -3.74
C ALA A 27 0.59 14.08 -2.65
N SER A 28 -0.47 13.55 -2.03
CA SER A 28 -1.16 14.22 -0.92
C SER A 28 -0.23 14.49 0.27
N LYS A 29 0.63 13.52 0.63
CA LYS A 29 1.62 13.69 1.71
C LYS A 29 2.71 14.69 1.35
N LEU A 30 3.18 14.71 0.10
CA LEU A 30 4.21 15.64 -0.35
C LEU A 30 3.69 17.08 -0.46
N ILE A 31 2.47 17.28 -0.97
CA ILE A 31 1.83 18.61 -1.05
C ILE A 31 1.60 19.19 0.35
N HIS A 32 1.26 18.35 1.32
CA HIS A 32 0.97 18.74 2.69
C HIS A 32 2.03 18.26 3.69
N LEU A 33 3.30 18.26 3.28
CA LEU A 33 4.40 17.65 4.03
C LEU A 33 4.54 18.22 5.44
N ASP A 34 4.47 19.54 5.61
CA ASP A 34 4.57 20.20 6.93
C ASP A 34 3.48 19.71 7.89
N THR A 35 2.25 19.59 7.39
CA THR A 35 1.13 19.08 8.19
C THR A 35 1.27 17.59 8.49
N PHE A 36 1.81 16.81 7.56
CA PHE A 36 2.07 15.39 7.77
C PHE A 36 3.16 15.17 8.81
N GLN A 37 4.27 15.92 8.73
CA GLN A 37 5.35 15.87 9.71
C GLN A 37 4.84 16.29 11.10
N THR A 38 4.13 17.42 11.22
CA THR A 38 3.59 17.88 12.50
C THR A 38 2.67 16.84 13.16
N ARG A 39 1.97 16.03 12.35
CA ARG A 39 1.12 14.93 12.85
C ARG A 39 1.93 13.75 13.35
N LEU A 40 2.98 13.38 12.62
CA LEU A 40 3.91 12.36 13.07
C LEU A 40 4.61 12.79 14.37
N GLU A 41 4.95 14.07 14.52
CA GLU A 41 5.53 14.61 15.77
C GLU A 41 4.58 14.49 16.97
N ARG A 42 3.27 14.54 16.74
CA ARG A 42 2.24 14.36 17.77
C ARG A 42 1.87 12.90 18.02
N MET A 43 2.31 11.97 17.17
CA MET A 43 2.06 10.56 17.37
C MET A 43 3.04 9.96 18.38
N PRO A 44 2.56 9.20 19.37
CA PRO A 44 3.44 8.48 20.28
C PRO A 44 4.29 7.48 19.48
N TYR A 45 5.51 7.21 19.95
CA TYR A 45 6.51 6.29 19.37
C TYR A 45 7.19 6.72 18.06
N VAL A 46 6.54 7.49 17.19
CA VAL A 46 7.15 7.95 15.92
C VAL A 46 7.60 9.41 15.92
N SER A 47 7.29 10.16 16.98
CA SER A 47 7.60 11.59 17.07
C SER A 47 9.07 11.91 16.84
N SER A 48 9.99 11.12 17.40
CA SER A 48 11.45 11.29 17.23
C SER A 48 11.93 11.01 15.80
N TYR A 49 11.15 10.28 15.00
CA TYR A 49 11.46 9.91 13.62
C TYR A 49 10.55 10.63 12.62
N ALA A 50 9.76 11.62 13.07
CA ALA A 50 8.72 12.24 12.26
C ALA A 50 9.24 12.84 10.95
N THR A 51 10.37 13.54 10.98
CA THR A 51 11.00 14.10 9.77
C THR A 51 11.53 13.01 8.83
N LEU A 52 12.08 11.93 9.36
CA LEU A 52 12.58 10.83 8.53
C LEU A 52 11.41 10.08 7.87
N ILE A 53 10.35 9.81 8.62
CA ILE A 53 9.14 9.12 8.16
C ILE A 53 8.35 9.99 7.18
N SER A 54 8.29 11.31 7.41
CA SER A 54 7.56 12.24 6.55
C SER A 54 8.06 12.25 5.11
N TRP A 55 9.37 12.05 4.91
CA TRP A 55 10.00 11.94 3.59
C TRP A 55 10.07 10.51 3.06
N SER A 56 10.41 9.55 3.91
CA SER A 56 10.63 8.16 3.47
C SER A 56 9.35 7.46 3.05
N VAL A 57 8.22 7.70 3.73
CA VAL A 57 6.94 7.05 3.39
C VAL A 57 6.45 7.45 1.99
N PRO A 58 6.29 8.74 1.65
CA PRO A 58 5.88 9.13 0.29
C PRO A 58 6.86 8.67 -0.78
N PHE A 59 8.17 8.67 -0.47
CA PHE A 59 9.18 8.17 -1.39
C PHE A 59 9.00 6.68 -1.69
N LEU A 60 8.80 5.84 -0.66
CA LEU A 60 8.53 4.41 -0.82
C LEU A 60 7.24 4.16 -1.59
N GLU A 61 6.19 4.93 -1.33
CA GLU A 61 4.92 4.86 -2.06
C GLU A 61 5.12 5.14 -3.57
N LEU A 62 5.89 6.18 -3.92
CA LEU A 62 6.22 6.47 -5.32
C LEU A 62 7.07 5.37 -5.97
N VAL A 63 8.09 4.86 -5.27
CA VAL A 63 8.93 3.77 -5.77
C VAL A 63 8.09 2.53 -6.06
N ILE A 64 7.21 2.12 -5.13
CA ILE A 64 6.32 0.97 -5.32
C ILE A 64 5.38 1.19 -6.49
N SER A 65 4.81 2.39 -6.63
CA SER A 65 3.95 2.74 -7.76
C SER A 65 4.67 2.62 -9.11
N GLY A 66 5.93 3.04 -9.18
CA GLY A 66 6.77 2.88 -10.36
C GLY A 66 7.09 1.41 -10.66
N LEU A 67 7.41 0.62 -9.63
CA LEU A 67 7.71 -0.81 -9.79
C LEU A 67 6.51 -1.62 -10.27
N LEU A 68 5.28 -1.23 -9.91
CA LEU A 68 4.04 -1.89 -10.37
C LEU A 68 3.82 -1.81 -11.89
N TRP A 69 4.43 -0.84 -12.58
CA TRP A 69 4.35 -0.70 -14.04
C TRP A 69 5.26 -1.67 -14.77
N PHE A 70 6.36 -2.09 -14.16
CA PHE A 70 7.32 -2.99 -14.79
C PHE A 70 6.93 -4.45 -14.54
N PRO A 71 6.65 -5.25 -15.60
CA PRO A 71 6.23 -6.64 -15.42
C PRO A 71 7.27 -7.49 -14.71
N LYS A 72 8.57 -7.16 -14.86
CA LYS A 72 9.68 -7.82 -14.17
C LYS A 72 9.66 -7.60 -12.65
N TYR A 73 9.26 -6.41 -12.21
CA TYR A 73 9.26 -6.04 -10.78
C TYR A 73 7.87 -6.17 -10.14
N ARG A 74 6.85 -6.58 -10.90
CA ARG A 74 5.48 -6.70 -10.43
C ARG A 74 5.31 -7.53 -9.17
N LEU A 75 5.90 -8.73 -9.12
CA LEU A 75 5.82 -9.59 -7.93
C LEU A 75 6.46 -8.89 -6.72
N LEU A 76 7.65 -8.32 -6.89
CA LEU A 76 8.34 -7.58 -5.84
C LEU A 76 7.49 -6.40 -5.37
N ALA A 77 6.90 -5.63 -6.29
CA ALA A 77 6.06 -4.49 -5.98
C ALA A 77 4.78 -4.89 -5.24
N LEU A 78 4.16 -6.02 -5.59
CA LEU A 78 2.99 -6.55 -4.87
C LEU A 78 3.36 -6.99 -3.45
N TYR A 79 4.51 -7.65 -3.25
CA TYR A 79 5.01 -7.97 -1.91
C TYR A 79 5.32 -6.70 -1.10
N SER A 80 6.00 -5.71 -1.70
CA SER A 80 6.28 -4.43 -1.04
C SER A 80 5.00 -3.68 -0.69
N SER A 81 3.98 -3.70 -1.56
CA SER A 81 2.66 -3.13 -1.30
C SER A 81 1.99 -3.78 -0.10
N LEU A 82 2.02 -5.11 -0.03
CA LEU A 82 1.44 -5.89 1.06
C LEU A 82 2.15 -5.60 2.40
N VAL A 83 3.49 -5.54 2.39
CA VAL A 83 4.28 -5.19 3.58
C VAL A 83 4.02 -3.76 4.02
N LEU A 84 4.03 -2.78 3.11
CA LEU A 84 3.84 -1.38 3.46
C LEU A 84 2.43 -1.13 4.03
N LEU A 85 1.39 -1.66 3.38
CA LEU A 85 0.01 -1.59 3.88
C LEU A 85 -0.16 -2.33 5.21
N GLY A 86 0.51 -3.48 5.38
CA GLY A 86 0.51 -4.26 6.61
C GLY A 86 1.12 -3.49 7.78
N VAL A 87 2.34 -2.96 7.61
CA VAL A 87 3.02 -2.14 8.63
C VAL A 87 2.17 -0.94 9.02
N PHE A 88 1.61 -0.23 8.03
CA PHE A 88 0.78 0.94 8.30
C PHE A 88 -0.52 0.55 9.05
N THR A 89 -1.15 -0.56 8.69
CA THR A 89 -2.37 -1.05 9.36
C THR A 89 -2.09 -1.53 10.78
N SER A 90 -1.02 -2.31 10.98
CA SER A 90 -0.60 -2.78 12.31
C SER A 90 -0.25 -1.61 13.23
N TYR A 91 0.43 -0.59 12.71
CA TYR A 91 0.74 0.62 13.45
C TYR A 91 -0.52 1.35 13.94
N ILE A 92 -1.52 1.52 13.07
CA ILE A 92 -2.81 2.11 13.45
C ILE A 92 -3.49 1.28 14.56
N ILE A 93 -3.54 -0.05 14.42
CA ILE A 93 -4.17 -0.93 15.41
C ILE A 93 -3.50 -0.81 16.78
N ILE A 94 -2.16 -0.78 16.82
CA ILE A 94 -1.39 -0.62 18.06
C ILE A 94 -1.75 0.72 18.73
N ILE A 95 -1.76 1.83 17.98
CA ILE A 95 -2.11 3.13 18.55
C ILE A 95 -3.54 3.15 19.08
N LEU A 96 -4.51 2.60 18.35
CA LEU A 96 -5.91 2.58 18.79
C LEU A 96 -6.15 1.69 20.02
N THR A 97 -5.31 0.69 20.22
CA THR A 97 -5.45 -0.27 21.33
C THR A 97 -4.69 0.19 22.58
N TYR A 98 -3.56 0.88 22.42
CA TYR A 98 -2.65 1.23 23.53
C TYR A 98 -2.56 2.74 23.83
N SER A 99 -3.16 3.62 23.04
CA SER A 99 -3.15 5.07 23.30
C SER A 99 -4.45 5.53 23.98
N ASP A 100 -4.35 6.12 25.16
CA ASP A 100 -5.47 6.68 25.92
C ASP A 100 -6.09 7.93 25.24
N SER A 101 -5.39 8.51 24.27
CA SER A 101 -5.87 9.63 23.47
C SER A 101 -5.78 9.29 21.98
N VAL A 102 -6.94 9.24 21.32
CA VAL A 102 -7.05 9.03 19.88
C VAL A 102 -6.56 10.30 19.18
N PRO A 103 -5.45 10.25 18.42
CA PRO A 103 -4.96 11.44 17.74
C PRO A 103 -5.99 11.92 16.70
N CYS A 104 -6.16 13.23 16.56
CA CYS A 104 -7.10 13.81 15.59
C CYS A 104 -6.85 13.20 14.20
N THR A 105 -7.92 12.73 13.55
CA THR A 105 -7.97 12.42 12.11
C THR A 105 -7.93 13.72 11.31
N CYS A 106 -6.87 14.48 11.46
CA CYS A 106 -6.58 15.62 10.65
C CYS A 106 -5.68 15.03 9.54
N GLY A 107 -6.06 15.00 8.24
CA GLY A 107 -5.47 14.04 7.28
C GLY A 107 -5.87 14.19 5.80
N GLY A 108 -6.08 15.41 5.29
CA GLY A 108 -6.45 15.65 3.88
C GLY A 108 -7.78 14.99 3.45
N ILE A 109 -8.01 14.74 2.16
CA ILE A 109 -9.27 14.13 1.67
C ILE A 109 -9.48 12.69 2.20
N ILE A 110 -8.44 12.02 2.71
CA ILE A 110 -8.54 10.71 3.38
C ILE A 110 -8.81 10.86 4.89
N SER A 111 -8.84 12.06 5.47
CA SER A 111 -9.26 12.26 6.87
C SER A 111 -10.76 12.24 7.12
N THR A 112 -11.57 12.24 6.08
CA THR A 112 -13.02 12.02 6.22
C THR A 112 -13.34 10.54 6.49
N LEU A 113 -12.40 9.64 6.26
CA LEU A 113 -12.49 8.22 6.60
C LEU A 113 -12.08 8.04 8.08
N GLY A 114 -12.95 7.42 8.88
CA GLY A 114 -12.62 7.08 10.26
C GLY A 114 -11.44 6.10 10.30
N TRP A 115 -10.81 5.95 11.47
CA TRP A 115 -9.71 5.00 11.65
C TRP A 115 -10.09 3.55 11.25
N ARG A 116 -11.35 3.16 11.48
CA ARG A 116 -11.89 1.87 11.05
C ARG A 116 -12.00 1.76 9.53
N ASP A 117 -12.42 2.83 8.86
CA ASP A 117 -12.54 2.85 7.40
C ASP A 117 -11.17 2.78 6.74
N HIS A 118 -10.14 3.43 7.33
CA HIS A 118 -8.74 3.27 6.91
C HIS A 118 -8.24 1.83 7.01
N ILE A 119 -8.49 1.18 8.15
CA ILE A 119 -8.10 -0.22 8.34
C ILE A 119 -8.82 -1.11 7.32
N LEU A 120 -10.12 -0.91 7.11
CA LEU A 120 -10.89 -1.68 6.13
C LEU A 120 -10.37 -1.45 4.71
N PHE A 121 -10.11 -0.19 4.35
CA PHE A 121 -9.56 0.19 3.05
C PHE A 121 -8.21 -0.46 2.80
N ASN A 122 -7.24 -0.31 3.71
CA ASN A 122 -5.93 -0.93 3.58
C ASN A 122 -6.04 -2.46 3.53
N THR A 123 -6.92 -3.06 4.31
CA THR A 123 -7.15 -4.51 4.30
C THR A 123 -7.68 -4.98 2.95
N ALA A 124 -8.59 -4.23 2.32
CA ALA A 124 -9.04 -4.55 0.96
C ALA A 124 -7.88 -4.53 -0.04
N PHE A 125 -7.01 -3.51 -0.01
CA PHE A 125 -5.84 -3.45 -0.90
C PHE A 125 -4.76 -4.49 -0.57
N MET A 126 -4.61 -4.89 0.69
CA MET A 126 -3.76 -6.03 1.08
C MET A 126 -4.29 -7.34 0.47
N LEU A 127 -5.59 -7.58 0.52
CA LEU A 127 -6.21 -8.76 -0.10
C LEU A 127 -6.03 -8.74 -1.62
N MET A 128 -6.18 -7.58 -2.28
CA MET A 128 -5.90 -7.44 -3.71
C MET A 128 -4.45 -7.74 -4.05
N SER A 129 -3.50 -7.28 -3.22
CA SER A 129 -2.08 -7.59 -3.37
C SER A 129 -1.80 -9.08 -3.23
N LEU A 130 -2.43 -9.74 -2.23
CA LEU A 130 -2.32 -11.18 -2.02
C LEU A 130 -2.88 -12.00 -3.19
N LEU A 131 -4.07 -11.65 -3.68
CA LEU A 131 -4.66 -12.27 -4.86
C LEU A 131 -3.79 -12.07 -6.10
N GLY A 132 -3.24 -10.87 -6.28
CA GLY A 132 -2.27 -10.56 -7.34
C GLY A 132 -1.04 -11.46 -7.28
N ILE A 133 -0.48 -11.70 -6.09
CA ILE A 133 0.67 -12.60 -5.88
C ILE A 133 0.31 -14.05 -6.23
N ILE A 134 -0.80 -14.56 -5.70
CA ILE A 134 -1.26 -15.93 -5.94
C ILE A 134 -1.47 -16.18 -7.44
N TRP A 135 -2.13 -15.26 -8.13
CA TRP A 135 -2.39 -15.37 -9.57
C TRP A 135 -1.13 -15.16 -10.41
N SER A 136 -0.22 -14.27 -10.00
CA SER A 136 1.05 -14.06 -10.69
C SER A 136 1.96 -15.29 -10.60
N ASN A 137 2.05 -15.94 -9.42
CA ASN A 137 2.82 -17.17 -9.25
C ASN A 137 2.26 -18.33 -10.08
N LYS A 138 0.93 -18.42 -10.18
CA LYS A 138 0.27 -19.43 -11.04
C LYS A 138 0.61 -19.25 -12.52
N HIS A 139 0.67 -18.00 -13.00
CA HIS A 139 1.05 -17.71 -14.40
C HIS A 139 2.54 -17.96 -14.67
N TYR A 140 3.43 -17.66 -13.73
CA TYR A 140 4.87 -17.95 -13.87
C TYR A 140 5.14 -19.44 -13.97
N ASN A 141 4.51 -20.25 -13.11
CA ASN A 141 4.71 -21.70 -13.07
C ASN A 141 4.20 -22.41 -14.35
N ILE A 142 3.11 -21.91 -14.95
CA ILE A 142 2.59 -22.44 -16.23
C ILE A 142 3.56 -22.15 -17.38
N GLN A 143 4.16 -20.96 -17.45
CA GLN A 143 5.14 -20.63 -18.50
C GLN A 143 6.48 -21.37 -18.32
N ALA A 144 6.89 -21.64 -17.08
CA ALA A 144 8.08 -22.44 -16.80
C ALA A 144 7.91 -23.88 -17.29
N HIS A 145 6.76 -24.51 -17.01
CA HIS A 145 6.46 -25.87 -17.48
C HIS A 145 6.43 -26.00 -19.00
N GLN A 146 5.92 -24.97 -19.70
CA GLN A 146 5.80 -24.95 -21.15
C GLN A 146 7.15 -24.77 -21.89
N LYS A 147 8.21 -24.33 -21.20
CA LYS A 147 9.57 -24.24 -21.77
C LYS A 147 10.39 -25.52 -21.63
N THR A 148 9.92 -26.48 -20.83
CA THR A 148 10.58 -27.76 -20.55
C THR A 148 9.98 -28.95 -21.29
N THR A 149 8.90 -28.74 -22.06
CA THR A 149 8.28 -29.75 -22.94
C THR A 149 8.42 -29.29 -24.38
#